data_AF-A0AAJ5VXQ7-F1
#
_entry.id   AF-A0AAJ5VXQ7-F1
#
_cell.length_a   1.000
_cell.length_b   1.000
_cell.length_c   1.000
_cell.angle_alpha   90.00
_cell.angle_beta   90.00
_cell.angle_gamma   90.00
#
_symmetry.space_group_name_H-M   'P 1'
#
loop_
_entity.id
_entity.type
_entity.pdbx_description
1 polymer ?
#
loop_
_entity_poly.entity_id
_entity_poly.type
_entity_poly.pdbx_seq_one_letter_code
_entity_poly.pdbx_strand_id
1 'polypeptide(L)'
;MEKPVTHTKLIVYLAFVRDEEGELQPAFEAREAQNEAAAKQQARILWSSGKYAGALAWWRSADLANGDFGDPVILFQEGEVPDMA
;
A
#
# COMPACT_ATOMS: atom_id res chain seq x y z
N MET A 1 3.07 30.44 17.59
CA MET A 1 3.10 29.06 18.10
C MET A 1 2.76 28.15 16.93
N GLU A 2 3.79 27.62 16.26
CA GLU A 2 3.62 26.61 15.22
C GLU A 2 3.22 25.31 15.92
N LYS A 3 2.03 24.78 15.61
CA LYS A 3 1.59 23.48 16.12
C LYS A 3 2.56 22.42 15.56
N PRO A 4 3.01 21.43 16.36
CA PRO A 4 3.82 20.36 15.81
C PRO A 4 3.00 19.64 14.73
N VAL A 5 3.49 19.68 13.50
CA VAL A 5 2.92 18.90 12.39
C VAL A 5 3.27 17.45 12.68
N THR A 6 2.33 16.71 13.27
CA THR A 6 2.48 15.27 13.43
C THR A 6 2.31 14.63 12.06
N HIS A 7 3.42 14.53 11.31
CA HIS A 7 3.45 13.80 10.04
C HIS A 7 3.16 12.32 10.33
N THR A 8 1.91 11.91 10.14
CA THR A 8 1.51 10.52 10.33
C THR A 8 1.85 9.76 9.06
N LYS A 9 2.47 8.59 9.17
CA LYS A 9 2.66 7.72 8.00
C LYS A 9 1.44 6.85 7.84
N LEU A 10 0.78 6.94 6.69
CA LEU A 10 -0.17 5.93 6.25
C LEU A 10 0.64 4.82 5.59
N ILE A 11 0.70 3.64 6.22
CA ILE A 11 1.49 2.51 5.74
C ILE A 11 0.51 1.40 5.36
N VAL A 12 0.52 0.99 4.10
CA VAL A 12 -0.51 0.15 3.51
C VAL A 12 0.11 -1.04 2.78
N TYR A 13 -0.61 -2.16 2.79
CA TYR A 13 -0.36 -3.29 1.90
C TYR A 13 -1.66 -3.78 1.26
N LEU A 14 -1.54 -4.28 0.03
CA LEU A 14 -2.62 -4.91 -0.71
C LEU A 14 -2.10 -5.99 -1.67
N ALA A 15 -3.01 -6.80 -2.18
CA ALA A 15 -2.78 -7.72 -3.28
C ALA A 15 -3.82 -7.51 -4.36
N PHE A 16 -3.49 -7.94 -5.58
CA PHE A 16 -4.33 -7.80 -6.75
C PHE A 16 -4.65 -9.15 -7.35
N VAL A 17 -5.84 -9.26 -7.90
CA VAL A 17 -6.29 -10.40 -8.70
C VAL A 17 -6.76 -9.90 -10.05
N ARG A 18 -6.83 -10.81 -11.02
CA ARG A 18 -7.60 -10.56 -12.23
C ARG A 18 -9.02 -11.06 -12.01
N ASP A 19 -10.00 -10.25 -12.37
CA ASP A 19 -11.39 -10.69 -12.40
C ASP A 19 -11.68 -11.57 -13.62
N GLU A 20 -12.96 -11.90 -13.83
CA GLU A 20 -13.40 -12.76 -14.93
C GLU A 20 -13.17 -12.14 -16.32
N GLU A 21 -13.05 -10.81 -16.39
CA GLU A 21 -12.78 -10.05 -17.62
C GLU A 21 -11.26 -9.86 -17.84
N GLY A 22 -10.45 -10.30 -16.87
CA GLY A 22 -9.00 -10.18 -16.88
C GLY A 22 -8.50 -8.82 -16.38
N GLU A 23 -9.38 -7.98 -15.84
CA GLU A 23 -9.01 -6.67 -15.32
C GLU A 23 -8.36 -6.79 -13.95
N LEU A 24 -7.30 -5.99 -13.73
CA LEU A 24 -6.56 -6.01 -12.48
C LEU A 24 -7.32 -5.21 -11.42
N GLN A 25 -7.73 -5.89 -10.34
CA GLN A 25 -8.50 -5.30 -9.25
C GLN A 25 -7.86 -5.64 -7.89
N PRO A 26 -8.02 -4.78 -6.86
CA PRO A 26 -7.64 -5.13 -5.50
C PRO A 26 -8.38 -6.39 -5.03
N ALA A 27 -7.64 -7.36 -4.49
CA ALA A 27 -8.21 -8.59 -3.97
C ALA A 27 -9.00 -8.39 -2.66
N PHE A 28 -8.73 -7.27 -1.96
CA PHE A 28 -9.38 -6.84 -0.74
C PHE A 28 -9.08 -5.35 -0.50
N GLU A 29 -9.82 -4.71 0.42
CA GLU A 29 -9.57 -3.33 0.82
C GLU A 29 -8.15 -3.13 1.38
N ALA A 30 -7.50 -2.03 1.00
CA ALA A 30 -6.17 -1.67 1.50
C ALA A 30 -6.06 -1.81 3.03
N ARG A 31 -5.04 -2.54 3.49
CA ARG A 31 -4.85 -2.81 4.92
C ARG A 31 -3.71 -1.98 5.47
N GLU A 32 -3.96 -1.30 6.58
CA GLU A 32 -2.94 -0.55 7.29
C GLU A 32 -2.02 -1.46 8.10
N ALA A 33 -0.74 -1.12 8.12
CA ALA A 33 0.28 -1.79 8.91
C ALA A 33 0.85 -0.83 9.97
N GLN A 34 1.28 -1.40 11.10
CA GLN A 34 1.86 -0.63 12.19
C GLN A 34 3.21 0.00 11.84
N ASN A 35 3.93 -0.58 10.87
CA ASN A 35 5.24 -0.12 10.42
C ASN A 35 5.58 -0.70 9.04
N GLU A 36 6.62 -0.15 8.41
CA GLU A 36 7.07 -0.49 7.06
C GLU A 36 7.51 -1.97 6.94
N ALA A 37 8.20 -2.49 7.96
CA ALA A 37 8.66 -3.88 7.98
C ALA A 37 7.48 -4.86 7.98
N ALA A 38 6.45 -4.59 8.78
CA ALA A 38 5.21 -5.36 8.82
C ALA A 38 4.49 -5.32 7.46
N ALA A 39 4.34 -4.14 6.86
CA ALA A 39 3.70 -4.00 5.55
C ALA A 39 4.43 -4.83 4.46
N LYS A 40 5.75 -4.70 4.40
CA LYS A 40 6.60 -5.44 3.47
C LYS A 40 6.51 -6.95 3.68
N GLN A 41 6.54 -7.41 4.92
CA GLN A 41 6.39 -8.83 5.24
C GLN A 41 5.01 -9.36 4.81
N GLN A 42 3.93 -8.64 5.09
CA GLN A 42 2.58 -9.06 4.70
C GLN A 42 2.42 -9.12 3.18
N ALA A 43 2.89 -8.10 2.45
CA ALA A 43 2.87 -8.13 0.97
C ALA A 43 3.68 -9.29 0.40
N ARG A 44 4.85 -9.61 1.00
CA ARG A 44 5.65 -10.76 0.60
C ARG A 44 4.95 -12.09 0.85
N ILE A 45 4.23 -12.24 1.97
CA ILE A 45 3.43 -13.44 2.28
C ILE A 45 2.31 -13.60 1.26
N LEU A 46 1.62 -12.50 0.90
CA LEU A 46 0.58 -12.51 -0.12
C LEU A 46 1.16 -12.96 -1.46
N TRP A 47 2.25 -12.34 -1.92
CA TRP A 47 2.92 -12.73 -3.16
C TRP A 47 3.35 -14.21 -3.17
N SER A 48 4.01 -14.65 -2.09
CA SER A 48 4.51 -16.03 -1.97
C SER A 48 3.41 -17.10 -1.92
N SER A 49 2.15 -16.70 -1.71
CA SER A 49 1.02 -17.64 -1.73
C SER A 49 0.68 -18.14 -3.14
N GLY A 50 1.13 -17.45 -4.20
CA GLY A 50 0.85 -17.78 -5.59
C GLY A 50 -0.62 -17.57 -6.01
N LYS A 51 -1.46 -16.98 -5.14
CA LYS A 51 -2.89 -16.78 -5.40
C LYS A 51 -3.23 -15.45 -6.08
N TYR A 52 -2.29 -14.51 -6.07
CA TYR A 52 -2.52 -13.13 -6.49
C TYR A 52 -1.71 -12.82 -7.75
N ALA A 53 -2.25 -11.97 -8.61
CA ALA A 53 -1.58 -11.46 -9.80
C ALA A 53 -0.44 -10.50 -9.44
N GLY A 54 -0.57 -9.78 -8.32
CA GLY A 54 0.51 -8.96 -7.76
C GLY A 54 0.27 -8.59 -6.30
N ALA A 55 1.30 -8.03 -5.67
CA ALA A 55 1.25 -7.54 -4.29
C ALA A 55 2.10 -6.29 -4.11
N LEU A 56 1.63 -5.41 -3.23
CA LEU A 56 2.13 -4.05 -3.11
C LEU A 56 2.10 -3.62 -1.65
N ALA A 57 3.20 -3.04 -1.19
CA ALA A 57 3.25 -2.30 0.07
C ALA A 57 3.89 -0.94 -0.18
N TRP A 58 3.33 0.09 0.44
CA TRP A 58 3.78 1.46 0.31
C TRP A 58 3.46 2.23 1.57
N TRP A 59 4.08 3.39 1.74
CA TRP A 59 3.62 4.37 2.70
C TRP A 59 3.58 5.75 2.08
N ARG A 60 2.76 6.64 2.63
CA ARG A 60 2.82 8.06 2.32
C ARG A 60 2.66 8.90 3.55
N SER A 61 3.18 10.12 3.47
CA SER A 61 2.94 11.15 4.48
C SER A 61 1.46 11.55 4.46
N ALA A 62 0.85 11.65 5.63
CA ALA A 62 -0.48 12.22 5.83
C ALA A 62 -0.37 13.43 6.77
N ASP A 63 -0.48 14.62 6.21
CA ASP A 63 -0.62 15.86 6.95
C ASP A 63 -2.11 16.10 7.22
N LEU A 64 -2.60 15.55 8.33
CA LEU A 64 -4.00 15.69 8.74
C LEU A 64 -4.37 17.14 9.11
N ALA A 65 -3.40 18.00 9.40
CA ALA A 65 -3.67 19.38 9.73
C ALA A 65 -4.01 20.20 8.48
N ASN A 66 -3.35 19.88 7.36
CA ASN A 66 -3.55 20.56 6.08
C ASN A 66 -4.41 19.76 5.08
N GLY A 67 -4.74 18.51 5.42
CA GLY A 67 -5.47 17.60 4.54
C GLY A 67 -4.66 17.11 3.34
N ASP A 68 -3.32 17.13 3.46
CA ASP A 68 -2.40 16.85 2.37
C ASP A 68 -1.80 15.45 2.50
N PHE A 69 -1.57 14.81 1.34
CA PHE A 69 -0.89 13.53 1.27
C PHE A 69 0.34 13.66 0.39
N GLY A 70 1.49 13.27 0.93
CA GLY A 70 2.72 13.22 0.16
C GLY A 70 2.73 12.08 -0.85
N ASP A 71 3.76 12.07 -1.70
CA ASP A 71 3.97 11.01 -2.67
C ASP A 71 4.12 9.63 -2.01
N PRO A 72 3.57 8.56 -2.62
CA PRO A 72 3.73 7.22 -2.11
C PRO A 72 5.17 6.74 -2.29
N VAL A 73 5.71 6.16 -1.23
CA VAL A 73 7.00 5.48 -1.22
C VAL A 73 6.76 3.97 -1.22
N ILE A 74 7.17 3.32 -2.31
CA ILE A 74 7.02 1.87 -2.47
C ILE A 74 8.00 1.12 -1.56
N LEU A 75 7.48 0.22 -0.75
CA LEU A 75 8.23 -0.66 0.16
C LEU A 75 8.47 -2.05 -0.44
N PHE A 76 7.50 -2.51 -1.22
CA PHE A 76 7.48 -3.80 -1.90
C PHE A 76 6.51 -3.75 -3.08
N GLN A 77 6.91 -4.31 -4.22
CA GLN A 77 6.08 -4.41 -5.41
C GLN A 77 6.52 -5.63 -6.19
N GLU A 78 5.60 -6.56 -6.44
CA GLU A 78 5.83 -7.76 -7.23
C GLU A 78 4.58 -8.13 -8.04
N GLY A 79 4.81 -8.70 -9.22
CA GLY A 79 3.74 -9.08 -10.15
C GLY A 79 3.04 -7.88 -10.78
N GLU A 80 1.77 -8.07 -11.11
CA GLU A 80 0.92 -7.05 -11.72
C GLU A 80 0.32 -6.15 -10.64
N VAL A 81 0.72 -4.88 -10.65
CA VAL A 81 0.13 -3.84 -9.81
C VAL A 81 -0.16 -2.61 -10.68
N PRO A 82 -1.22 -1.83 -10.39
CA PRO A 82 -1.47 -0.57 -11.06
C PRO A 82 -0.38 0.46 -10.73
N ASP A 83 -0.16 1.41 -11.64
CA ASP A 83 0.65 2.58 -11.34
C ASP A 83 -0.02 3.39 -10.22
N MET A 84 0.78 3.79 -9.22
CA MET A 84 0.34 4.76 -8.22
C MET A 84 0.53 6.15 -8.80
N ALA A 85 -0.54 6.70 -9.36
CA ALA A 85 -0.62 8.11 -9.78
C ALA A 85 -0.94 9.03 -8.59
#